data_AF-A0A935I4D8-F1
#
_entry.id   AF-A0A935I4D8-F1
#
_cell.length_a   1.000
_cell.length_b   1.000
_cell.length_c   1.000
_cell.angle_alpha   90.00
_cell.angle_beta   90.00
_cell.angle_gamma   90.00
#
_symmetry.space_group_name_H-M   'P 1'
#
loop_
_entity.id
_entity.type
_entity.pdbx_description
1 polymer ?
#
loop_
_entity_poly.entity_id
_entity_poly.type
_entity_poly.pdbx_seq_one_letter_code
_entity_poly.pdbx_strand_id
1 'polypeptide(L)'
;MIAAAVRSSPQGVSQDLIAEARSAGATDVEIRDTVLIARCSACTNRYVDGLASVCPEDDAYFESLADRLSTQGYVRKGAPNATLNCLKVLLEFAVR
;
A
#
# COMPACT_ATOMS: atom_id res chain seq x y z
N MET A 1 -4.36 -4.80 18.43
CA MET A 1 -4.51 -3.85 17.29
C MET A 1 -4.86 -4.58 15.98
N ILE A 2 -5.99 -4.23 15.35
CA ILE A 2 -6.49 -4.82 14.09
C ILE A 2 -5.48 -4.70 12.93
N ALA A 3 -4.88 -3.52 12.72
CA ALA A 3 -3.95 -3.29 11.60
C ALA A 3 -2.69 -4.17 11.65
N ALA A 4 -2.21 -4.54 12.85
CA ALA A 4 -1.10 -5.48 12.99
C ALA A 4 -1.51 -6.91 12.59
N ALA A 5 -2.69 -7.36 13.01
CA ALA A 5 -3.22 -8.68 12.66
C ALA A 5 -3.40 -8.81 11.14
N VAL A 6 -4.00 -7.81 10.49
CA VAL A 6 -4.24 -7.78 9.03
C VAL A 6 -2.94 -7.83 8.23
N ARG A 7 -1.86 -7.21 8.71
CA ARG A 7 -0.54 -7.26 8.06
C ARG A 7 -0.02 -8.69 7.97
N SER A 8 -0.15 -9.47 9.03
CA SER A 8 0.28 -10.87 9.07
C SER A 8 -0.65 -11.80 8.31
N SER A 9 -1.96 -11.73 8.58
CA SER A 9 -2.97 -12.56 7.92
C SER A 9 -4.34 -11.87 7.91
N PRO A 10 -5.05 -11.81 6.77
CA PRO A 10 -6.40 -11.27 6.72
C PRO A 10 -7.41 -12.11 7.53
N GLN A 11 -7.14 -13.39 7.78
CA GLN A 11 -7.94 -14.23 8.66
C GLN A 11 -7.62 -14.03 10.16
N GLY A 12 -6.59 -13.26 10.48
CA GLY A 12 -6.11 -13.04 11.85
C GLY A 12 -6.91 -12.03 12.66
N VAL A 13 -7.96 -11.41 12.09
CA VAL A 13 -8.83 -10.48 12.80
C VAL A 13 -9.82 -11.27 13.65
N SER A 14 -9.53 -11.39 14.95
CA SER A 14 -10.39 -12.08 15.91
C SER A 14 -11.55 -11.21 16.40
N GLN A 15 -12.57 -11.86 16.96
CA GLN A 15 -13.69 -11.17 17.61
C GLN A 15 -13.23 -10.31 18.80
N ASP A 16 -12.19 -10.72 19.51
CA ASP A 16 -11.62 -9.95 20.63
C ASP A 16 -11.03 -8.62 20.17
N LEU A 17 -10.35 -8.60 19.03
CA LEU A 17 -9.81 -7.37 18.43
C LEU A 17 -10.93 -6.41 17.98
N ILE A 18 -12.06 -6.96 17.52
CA ILE A 18 -13.26 -6.18 17.16
C ILE A 18 -13.90 -5.61 18.43
N ALA A 19 -14.02 -6.40 19.49
CA ALA A 19 -14.56 -5.97 20.77
C ALA A 19 -13.69 -4.87 21.42
N GLU A 20 -12.37 -5.00 21.37
CA GLU A 20 -11.41 -3.98 21.81
C GLU A 20 -11.56 -2.68 21.01
N ALA A 21 -11.71 -2.77 19.69
CA ALA A 21 -11.93 -1.58 18.86
C ALA A 21 -13.26 -0.89 19.19
N ARG A 22 -14.33 -1.67 19.40
CA ARG A 22 -15.65 -1.14 19.81
C ARG A 22 -15.62 -0.52 21.20
N SER A 23 -14.90 -1.10 22.15
CA SER A 23 -14.77 -0.52 23.50
C SER A 23 -13.98 0.80 23.48
N ALA A 24 -13.08 0.96 22.52
CA ALA A 24 -12.42 2.24 22.22
C ALA A 24 -13.31 3.24 21.46
N GLY A 25 -14.57 2.90 21.19
CA GLY A 25 -15.56 3.78 20.55
C GLY A 25 -15.62 3.68 19.02
N ALA A 26 -14.88 2.75 18.40
CA ALA A 26 -14.91 2.60 16.96
C ALA A 26 -16.22 1.96 16.48
N THR A 27 -16.77 2.51 15.41
CA THR A 27 -17.92 1.96 14.69
C THR A 27 -17.50 0.80 13.78
N ASP A 28 -18.45 -0.03 13.38
CA ASP A 28 -18.19 -1.12 12.43
C ASP A 28 -17.65 -0.62 11.07
N VAL A 29 -18.02 0.60 10.67
CA VAL A 29 -17.51 1.25 9.45
C VAL A 29 -16.03 1.57 9.60
N GLU A 30 -15.62 2.20 10.71
CA GLU A 30 -14.22 2.54 10.96
C GLU A 30 -13.35 1.28 11.12
N ILE A 31 -13.89 0.23 11.72
CA ILE A 31 -13.22 -1.07 11.82
C ILE A 31 -13.02 -1.68 10.44
N ARG A 32 -14.07 -1.72 9.60
CA ARG A 32 -13.99 -2.19 8.21
C ARG A 32 -12.94 -1.41 7.43
N ASP A 33 -12.98 -0.08 7.49
CA ASP A 33 -12.09 0.78 6.73
C ASP A 33 -10.64 0.62 7.20
N THR A 34 -10.41 0.45 8.50
CA THR A 34 -9.10 0.10 9.07
C THR A 34 -8.57 -1.21 8.49
N VAL A 35 -9.42 -2.24 8.38
CA VAL A 35 -9.02 -3.52 7.77
C VAL A 35 -8.66 -3.35 6.29
N LEU A 36 -9.47 -2.62 5.53
CA LEU A 36 -9.24 -2.37 4.10
C LEU A 36 -7.94 -1.60 3.86
N ILE A 37 -7.71 -0.53 4.62
CA ILE A 37 -6.49 0.28 4.55
C ILE A 37 -5.27 -0.58 4.92
N ALA A 38 -5.32 -1.29 6.05
CA ALA A 38 -4.21 -2.13 6.49
C ALA A 38 -3.88 -3.22 5.45
N ARG A 39 -4.89 -3.82 4.81
CA ARG A 39 -4.69 -4.82 3.76
C ARG A 39 -4.04 -4.21 2.52
N CYS A 40 -4.49 -3.03 2.09
CA CYS A 40 -3.94 -2.31 0.96
C CYS A 40 -2.44 -2.01 1.18
N SER A 41 -2.09 -1.42 2.32
CA SER A 41 -0.69 -1.15 2.68
C SER A 41 0.15 -2.42 2.75
N ALA A 42 -0.40 -3.50 3.32
CA ALA A 42 0.32 -4.77 3.42
C ALA A 42 0.57 -5.44 2.06
N CYS A 43 -0.32 -5.25 1.08
CA CYS A 43 -0.11 -5.72 -0.29
C CYS A 43 1.00 -4.92 -0.98
N THR A 44 0.99 -3.59 -0.83
CA THR A 44 2.03 -2.72 -1.39
C THR A 44 3.40 -3.04 -0.82
N ASN A 45 3.52 -3.21 0.50
CA ASN A 45 4.80 -3.52 1.14
C ASN A 45 5.36 -4.85 0.63
N ARG A 46 4.55 -5.92 0.58
CA ARG A 46 4.99 -7.21 0.02
C ARG A 46 5.44 -7.11 -1.44
N TYR A 47 4.77 -6.28 -2.23
CA TYR A 47 5.14 -6.05 -3.61
C TYR A 47 6.49 -5.33 -3.72
N VAL A 48 6.66 -4.24 -2.97
CA VAL A 48 7.90 -3.45 -2.90
C VAL A 48 9.08 -4.30 -2.40
N ASP A 49 8.84 -5.15 -1.39
CA ASP A 49 9.80 -6.13 -0.85
C ASP A 49 10.19 -7.16 -1.92
N GLY A 50 9.20 -7.71 -2.65
CA GLY A 50 9.45 -8.66 -3.74
C GLY A 50 10.22 -8.07 -4.93
N LEU A 51 10.14 -6.76 -5.13
CA LEU A 51 10.96 -6.03 -6.11
C LEU A 51 12.36 -5.69 -5.60
N ALA A 52 12.68 -5.98 -4.32
CA ALA A 52 13.89 -5.55 -3.64
C ALA A 52 14.13 -4.03 -3.79
N SER A 53 13.06 -3.25 -3.62
CA SER A 53 13.11 -1.80 -3.80
C SER A 53 14.03 -1.15 -2.77
N VAL A 54 14.90 -0.24 -3.22
CA VAL A 54 15.79 0.52 -2.34
C VAL A 54 15.03 1.73 -1.79
N CYS A 55 14.93 1.80 -0.47
CA CYS A 55 14.47 2.99 0.22
C CYS A 55 15.68 3.90 0.48
N PRO A 56 15.70 5.14 -0.04
CA PRO A 56 16.74 6.11 0.30
C PRO A 56 16.77 6.38 1.81
N GLU A 57 17.97 6.47 2.38
CA GLU A 57 18.18 6.73 3.82
C GLU A 57 18.13 8.21 4.19
N ASP A 58 18.36 9.09 3.21
CA ASP A 58 18.35 10.54 3.39
C ASP A 58 16.94 11.10 3.17
N ASP A 59 16.34 11.66 4.22
CA ASP A 59 15.01 12.25 4.18
C ASP A 59 14.90 13.42 3.17
N ALA A 60 15.99 14.16 2.93
CA ALA A 60 16.03 15.25 1.96
C ALA A 60 15.74 14.76 0.52
N TYR A 61 15.95 13.46 0.25
CA TYR A 61 15.54 12.84 -1.00
C TYR A 61 14.04 13.01 -1.26
N PHE A 62 13.19 12.79 -0.24
CA PHE A 62 11.74 12.84 -0.41
C PHE A 62 11.22 14.25 -0.66
N GLU A 63 11.89 15.27 -0.12
CA GLU A 63 11.58 16.68 -0.43
C GLU A 63 11.88 16.99 -1.90
N SER A 64 13.06 16.61 -2.39
CA SER A 64 13.43 16.78 -3.80
C SER A 64 12.52 16.00 -4.75
N LEU A 65 12.07 14.81 -4.32
CA LEU A 65 11.12 14.00 -5.07
C LEU A 65 9.75 14.67 -5.12
N ALA A 66 9.27 15.22 -4.00
CA ALA A 66 8.00 15.92 -3.92
C ALA A 66 7.98 17.15 -4.84
N ASP A 67 9.04 17.96 -4.81
CA ASP A 67 9.20 19.12 -5.69
C ASP A 67 9.14 18.69 -7.17
N ARG A 68 9.92 17.67 -7.54
CA ARG A 68 9.92 17.13 -8.91
C ARG A 68 8.54 16.60 -9.32
N LEU A 69 7.87 15.83 -8.46
CA LEU A 69 6.57 15.23 -8.78
C LEU A 69 5.47 16.30 -8.93
N SER A 70 5.51 17.36 -8.11
CA SER A 70 4.54 18.46 -8.18
C SER A 70 4.73 19.34 -9.42
N THR A 71 5.98 19.53 -9.87
CA THR A 71 6.31 20.41 -11.00
C THR A 71 6.37 19.68 -12.35
N GLN A 72 6.85 18.44 -12.38
CA GLN A 72 7.12 17.67 -13.61
C GLN A 72 6.26 16.41 -13.77
N GLY A 73 5.47 16.05 -12.74
CA GLY A 73 4.65 14.85 -12.74
C GLY A 73 5.47 13.55 -12.66
N TYR A 74 4.81 12.43 -12.99
CA TYR A 74 5.37 11.07 -12.83
C TYR A 74 6.22 10.59 -14.02
N VAL A 75 6.32 11.37 -15.11
CA VAL A 75 7.08 10.96 -16.30
C VAL A 75 8.58 11.09 -16.04
N ARG A 76 9.28 9.96 -15.94
CA ARG A 76 10.73 9.92 -15.78
C ARG A 76 11.40 9.92 -17.16
N LYS A 77 12.06 11.02 -17.54
CA LYS A 77 12.85 11.07 -18.80
C LYS A 77 13.99 10.05 -18.76
N GLY A 78 14.04 9.15 -19.74
CA GLY A 78 15.14 8.19 -19.92
C GLY A 78 14.96 6.81 -19.28
N ALA A 79 13.83 6.52 -18.61
CA ALA A 79 13.53 5.16 -18.19
C ALA A 79 12.94 4.34 -19.37
N PRO A 80 13.39 3.10 -19.62
CA PRO A 80 12.73 2.22 -20.59
C PRO A 80 11.26 2.03 -20.19
N ASN A 81 10.36 1.90 -21.18
CA ASN A 81 8.90 1.84 -21.06
C ASN A 81 8.35 0.65 -20.23
N ALA A 82 8.75 0.48 -18.97
CA ALA A 82 8.26 -0.57 -18.07
C ALA A 82 6.75 -0.41 -17.82
N THR A 83 6.24 0.82 -17.77
CA THR A 83 4.83 1.14 -17.54
C THR A 83 3.90 0.58 -18.63
N LEU A 84 4.36 0.50 -19.88
CA LEU A 84 3.58 -0.06 -21.01
C LEU A 84 3.43 -1.59 -20.93
N ASN A 85 4.40 -2.28 -20.33
CA ASN A 85 4.35 -3.74 -20.20
C ASN A 85 3.45 -4.18 -19.03
N CYS A 86 3.46 -3.47 -17.90
CA CYS A 86 2.59 -3.80 -16.77
C CYS A 86 1.10 -3.63 -17.09
N LEU A 87 0.72 -2.56 -17.80
CA LEU A 87 -0.66 -2.33 -18.23
C LEU A 87 -1.14 -3.40 -19.23
N LYS A 88 -0.27 -3.84 -20.14
CA LYS A 88 -0.56 -4.97 -21.05
C LYS A 88 -0.83 -6.27 -20.28
N VAL A 89 0.02 -6.61 -19.32
CA VAL A 89 -0.14 -7.81 -18.49
C VAL A 89 -1.43 -7.75 -17.65
N LEU A 90 -1.76 -6.59 -17.08
CA LEU A 90 -3.01 -6.42 -16.32
C LEU A 90 -4.26 -6.61 -17.21
N LEU A 91 -4.26 -6.03 -18.41
CA LEU A 91 -5.38 -6.17 -19.35
C LEU A 91 -5.52 -7.59 -19.90
N GLU A 92 -4.42 -8.32 -20.10
CA GLU A 92 -4.44 -9.69 -20.62
C GLU A 92 -4.81 -10.76 -19.58
N PHE A 93 -4.46 -10.55 -18.29
CA PHE A 93 -4.55 -11.60 -17.26
C PHE A 93 -5.48 -11.29 -16.07
N ALA A 94 -5.80 -10.02 -15.79
CA ALA A 94 -6.56 -9.65 -14.57
C ALA A 94 -8.02 -9.24 -14.83
N VAL A 95 -8.43 -9.01 -16.09
CA VAL A 95 -9.80 -8.59 -16.47
C VAL A 95 -10.58 -9.71 -17.19
N ARG A 96 -10.14 -10.96 -17.09
CA ARG A 96 -10.93 -12.15 -17.44
C ARG A 96 -11.43 -12.82 -16.18
#